data_AF-A0A0E0GE93-F1
#
_entry.id   AF-A0A0E0GE93-F1
#
_cell.length_a   1.000
_cell.length_b   1.000
_cell.length_c   1.000
_cell.angle_alpha   90.00
_cell.angle_beta   90.00
_cell.angle_gamma   90.00
#
_symmetry.space_group_name_H-M   'P 1'
#
loop_
_entity.id
_entity.type
_entity.pdbx_description
1 polymer ?
#
loop_
_entity_poly.entity_id
_entity_poly.type
_entity_poly.pdbx_seq_one_letter_code
_entity_poly.pdbx_strand_id
1 'polypeptide(L)'
;MVVDDGEQRACTAAAGDGDGGGDDHLSGLLDDVLLDILEKVVMDGDAHAAARTCILSRWWRHLPWHDITTVSLDVDDFIPDKENACTTGNLAAALASFLAAPPSKRAIDKLHLKLVLTTDDDRVHRVGALVGHAFDTGRVKAGAVELEILAESACAFVDDDDEEQKRLMLGNGRRFTRLRRACPGAFRSLARLTVHNLWFDGGDTAATITHLLHGCPALEYLDMFYCGFVPFSVMTIDAPPESRLATLVFDQCHAAGIELVNAPKLLRVARRRAGGLTDNHVCSAEWRKRWPSPPARQPSPGFKHHHLAELRIRHAFGVAVDLPFARMAMEVAVNLELLAMGVESLECDG
;
A
#
# COMPACT_ATOMS: atom_id res chain seq x y z
N MET A 1 -11.10 -45.52 13.65
CA MET A 1 -10.35 -45.94 12.44
C MET A 1 -11.34 -45.84 11.30
N VAL A 2 -11.21 -44.96 10.32
CA VAL A 2 -10.03 -44.47 9.57
C VAL A 2 -10.37 -43.02 9.11
N VAL A 3 -9.79 -41.96 9.69
CA VAL A 3 -8.72 -41.07 9.14
C VAL A 3 -8.65 -41.00 7.61
N ASP A 4 -9.05 -39.85 7.06
CA ASP A 4 -8.81 -39.43 5.67
C ASP A 4 -7.81 -38.26 5.74
N ASP A 5 -6.61 -38.50 5.18
CA ASP A 5 -5.46 -37.60 5.22
C ASP A 5 -5.43 -36.74 3.95
N GLY A 6 -5.26 -35.43 4.16
CA GLY A 6 -5.11 -34.44 3.10
C GLY A 6 -3.80 -34.60 2.33
N GLU A 7 -3.90 -34.58 1.00
CA GLU A 7 -2.75 -34.62 0.12
C GLU A 7 -2.18 -33.20 -0.11
N GLN A 8 -1.12 -32.89 0.64
CA GLN A 8 -0.22 -31.77 0.41
C GLN A 8 0.53 -31.99 -0.91
N ARG A 9 0.26 -31.20 -1.96
CA ARG A 9 1.09 -31.19 -3.17
C ARG A 9 2.34 -30.32 -2.96
N ALA A 10 3.43 -30.98 -2.56
CA ALA A 10 4.77 -30.41 -2.55
C ALA A 10 5.31 -30.24 -3.98
N CYS A 11 5.94 -29.10 -4.26
CA CYS A 11 6.68 -28.87 -5.50
C CYS A 11 8.00 -29.65 -5.47
N THR A 12 8.06 -30.80 -6.15
CA THR A 12 9.32 -31.49 -6.44
C THR A 12 9.89 -30.97 -7.75
N ALA A 13 11.16 -30.54 -7.71
CA ALA A 13 11.91 -30.10 -8.87
C ALA A 13 12.16 -31.29 -9.82
N ALA A 14 11.65 -31.21 -11.04
CA ALA A 14 12.09 -32.07 -12.13
C ALA A 14 13.32 -31.42 -12.79
N ALA A 15 14.47 -32.09 -12.69
CA ALA A 15 15.66 -31.77 -13.47
C ALA A 15 15.38 -32.12 -14.94
N GLY A 16 15.29 -31.10 -15.79
CA GLY A 16 15.31 -31.23 -17.23
C GLY A 16 16.62 -30.65 -17.75
N ASP A 17 17.50 -31.52 -18.26
CA ASP A 17 18.62 -31.13 -19.11
C ASP A 17 18.06 -30.48 -20.38
N GLY A 18 18.34 -29.18 -20.53
CA GLY A 18 18.01 -28.40 -21.71
C GLY A 18 19.21 -27.55 -22.08
N ASP A 19 20.08 -28.11 -22.92
CA ASP A 19 21.11 -27.39 -23.65
C ASP A 19 20.43 -26.39 -24.61
N GLY A 20 20.60 -25.11 -24.32
CA GLY A 20 20.00 -23.99 -25.02
C GLY A 20 20.96 -22.82 -25.02
N GLY A 21 22.05 -22.93 -25.78
CA GLY A 21 22.95 -21.83 -26.09
C GLY A 21 22.21 -20.74 -26.89
N GLY A 22 21.72 -19.74 -26.18
CA GLY A 22 21.50 -18.40 -26.72
C GLY A 22 22.75 -17.59 -26.45
N ASP A 23 23.44 -17.14 -27.50
CA ASP A 23 24.58 -16.24 -27.37
C ASP A 23 24.15 -14.96 -26.65
N ASP A 24 24.62 -14.79 -25.42
CA ASP A 24 24.52 -13.57 -24.64
C ASP A 24 25.37 -12.49 -25.32
N HIS A 25 24.87 -11.80 -26.34
CA HIS A 25 25.62 -10.76 -27.07
C HIS A 25 25.93 -9.50 -26.24
N LEU A 26 25.38 -9.40 -25.02
CA LEU A 26 25.78 -8.40 -24.03
C LEU A 26 27.12 -8.76 -23.35
N SER A 27 27.49 -10.05 -23.47
CA SER A 27 28.79 -10.74 -23.35
C SER A 27 30.11 -9.97 -23.40
N GLY A 28 30.16 -9.04 -24.34
CA GLY A 28 31.40 -8.47 -24.87
C GLY A 28 31.47 -6.95 -24.80
N LEU A 29 30.53 -6.31 -24.11
CA LEU A 29 30.59 -4.86 -23.88
C LEU A 29 31.51 -4.53 -22.72
N LEU A 30 32.28 -3.45 -22.87
CA LEU A 30 33.08 -2.87 -21.79
C LEU A 30 32.14 -2.21 -20.74
N ASP A 31 32.55 -2.27 -19.48
CA ASP A 31 31.77 -1.83 -18.30
C ASP A 31 31.29 -0.37 -18.40
N ASP A 32 32.03 0.50 -19.09
CA ASP A 32 31.71 1.90 -19.30
C ASP A 32 30.52 2.12 -20.24
N VAL A 33 30.38 1.29 -21.28
CA VAL A 33 29.23 1.32 -22.20
C VAL A 33 27.99 0.74 -21.54
N LEU A 34 28.16 -0.28 -20.70
CA LEU A 34 27.08 -0.87 -19.90
C LEU A 34 26.52 0.14 -18.89
N LEU A 35 27.38 0.95 -18.29
CA LEU A 35 26.98 2.02 -17.37
C LEU A 35 26.21 3.14 -18.05
N ASP A 36 26.63 3.55 -19.25
CA ASP A 36 25.93 4.57 -20.03
C ASP A 36 24.57 4.07 -20.53
N ILE A 37 24.44 2.77 -20.84
CA ILE A 37 23.15 2.13 -21.17
C ILE A 37 22.26 2.04 -19.92
N LEU A 38 22.80 1.63 -18.78
CA LEU A 38 22.09 1.59 -17.50
C LEU A 38 21.59 2.97 -17.09
N GLU A 39 22.46 3.99 -17.15
CA GLU A 39 22.11 5.36 -16.83
C GLU A 39 21.00 5.85 -17.77
N LYS A 40 21.09 5.56 -19.07
CA LYS A 40 20.03 5.92 -20.03
C LYS A 40 18.73 5.14 -19.81
N VAL A 41 18.77 3.84 -19.53
CA VAL A 41 17.57 3.01 -19.31
C VAL A 41 16.90 3.32 -17.95
N VAL A 42 17.69 3.63 -16.93
CA VAL A 42 17.20 4.09 -15.62
C VAL A 42 16.65 5.52 -15.70
N MET A 43 17.27 6.41 -16.50
CA MET A 43 16.81 7.79 -16.70
C MET A 43 15.62 7.91 -17.66
N ASP A 44 15.48 7.00 -18.63
CA ASP A 44 14.36 6.94 -19.60
C ASP A 44 13.12 6.22 -19.02
N GLY A 45 13.17 5.77 -17.77
CA GLY A 45 12.01 5.20 -17.05
C GLY A 45 11.76 3.71 -17.29
N ASP A 46 12.62 3.01 -18.05
CA ASP A 46 12.53 1.57 -18.29
C ASP A 46 13.53 0.76 -17.45
N ALA A 47 13.78 1.24 -16.22
CA ALA A 47 14.49 0.50 -15.18
C ALA A 47 13.90 -0.91 -14.93
N HIS A 48 12.63 -1.10 -15.33
CA HIS A 48 11.82 -2.31 -15.22
C HIS A 48 12.34 -3.44 -16.15
N ALA A 49 12.61 -3.15 -17.44
CA ALA A 49 13.19 -4.14 -18.35
C ALA A 49 14.64 -4.52 -17.97
N ALA A 50 15.42 -3.55 -17.48
CA ALA A 50 16.76 -3.78 -16.95
C ALA A 50 16.72 -4.64 -15.68
N ALA A 51 15.89 -4.31 -14.68
CA ALA A 51 15.77 -5.12 -13.46
C ALA A 51 15.35 -6.58 -13.76
N ARG A 52 14.40 -6.78 -14.70
CA ARG A 52 13.95 -8.11 -15.15
C ARG A 52 15.08 -8.97 -15.75
N THR A 53 16.01 -8.38 -16.50
CA THR A 53 17.13 -9.09 -17.15
C THR A 53 18.40 -9.15 -16.28
N CYS A 54 18.64 -8.13 -15.45
CA CYS A 54 19.89 -7.93 -14.71
C CYS A 54 19.94 -8.69 -13.37
N ILE A 55 18.79 -8.98 -12.76
CA ILE A 55 18.72 -9.59 -11.43
C ILE A 55 18.93 -11.11 -11.46
N LEU A 56 18.66 -11.75 -12.59
CA LEU A 56 18.84 -13.20 -12.78
C LEU A 56 20.22 -13.57 -13.34
N SER A 57 20.98 -12.60 -13.85
CA SER A 57 22.28 -12.88 -14.45
C SER A 57 23.42 -12.75 -13.43
N ARG A 58 24.26 -13.80 -13.33
CA ARG A 58 25.48 -13.81 -12.52
C ARG A 58 26.46 -12.68 -12.89
N TRP A 59 26.27 -12.11 -14.08
CA TRP A 59 27.06 -11.03 -14.64
C TRP A 59 26.96 -9.73 -13.84
N TRP A 60 25.84 -9.32 -13.26
CA TRP A 60 25.73 -7.92 -12.79
C TRP A 60 26.35 -7.68 -11.39
N ARG A 61 26.95 -8.71 -10.78
CA ARG A 61 27.64 -8.60 -9.47
C ARG A 61 28.85 -7.65 -9.48
N HIS A 62 29.45 -7.37 -10.64
CA HIS A 62 30.64 -6.52 -10.77
C HIS A 62 30.37 -5.05 -11.10
N LEU A 63 29.11 -4.65 -11.29
CA LEU A 63 28.77 -3.25 -11.57
C LEU A 63 29.00 -2.33 -10.37
N PRO A 64 29.22 -1.03 -10.60
CA PRO A 64 29.38 -0.02 -9.56
C PRO A 64 28.02 0.32 -8.91
N TRP A 65 27.48 -0.62 -8.13
CA TRP A 65 26.27 -0.45 -7.31
C TRP A 65 26.36 0.72 -6.31
N HIS A 66 27.53 1.37 -6.18
CA HIS A 66 27.78 2.47 -5.26
C HIS A 66 27.05 3.77 -5.60
N ASP A 67 26.55 3.92 -6.83
CA ASP A 67 25.86 5.12 -7.28
C ASP A 67 24.32 5.01 -7.24
N ILE A 68 23.78 3.79 -7.10
CA ILE A 68 22.34 3.54 -7.06
C ILE A 68 21.81 3.71 -5.64
N THR A 69 21.12 4.82 -5.38
CA THR A 69 20.48 5.12 -4.09
C THR A 69 18.94 5.05 -4.15
N THR A 70 18.38 4.93 -5.34
CA THR A 70 16.94 4.82 -5.59
C THR A 70 16.65 3.53 -6.34
N VAL A 71 15.73 2.71 -5.81
CA VAL A 71 15.31 1.43 -6.40
C VAL A 71 13.80 1.31 -6.37
N SER A 72 13.23 0.77 -7.44
CA SER A 72 11.82 0.41 -7.53
C SER A 72 11.71 -1.05 -7.97
N LEU A 73 10.92 -1.85 -7.26
CA LEU A 73 10.59 -3.23 -7.64
C LEU A 73 9.08 -3.44 -7.55
N ASP A 74 8.45 -3.76 -8.68
CA ASP A 74 7.02 -4.02 -8.76
C ASP A 74 6.74 -5.52 -8.98
N VAL A 75 5.80 -6.08 -8.23
CA VAL A 75 5.32 -7.44 -8.42
C VAL A 75 4.76 -7.68 -9.82
N ASP A 76 4.21 -6.65 -10.46
CA ASP A 76 3.66 -6.72 -11.82
C ASP A 76 4.75 -6.98 -12.86
N ASP A 77 6.00 -6.56 -12.62
CA ASP A 77 7.16 -6.84 -13.50
C ASP A 77 7.48 -8.34 -13.62
N PHE A 78 6.98 -9.14 -12.67
CA PHE A 78 7.23 -10.57 -12.55
C PHE A 78 6.03 -11.42 -12.96
N ILE A 79 4.96 -10.82 -13.48
CA ILE A 79 3.83 -11.54 -14.08
C ILE A 79 4.26 -11.98 -15.48
N PRO A 80 4.46 -13.29 -15.77
CA PRO A 80 4.59 -13.73 -17.14
C PRO A 80 3.24 -13.57 -17.84
N ASP A 81 3.24 -13.30 -19.15
CA ASP A 81 2.03 -13.13 -19.98
C ASP A 81 1.01 -14.27 -19.90
N LYS A 82 1.33 -15.40 -19.24
CA LYS A 82 0.39 -16.46 -18.87
C LYS A 82 0.78 -17.06 -17.52
N GLU A 83 -0.21 -17.13 -16.63
CA GLU A 83 -0.32 -17.98 -15.42
C GLU A 83 0.99 -18.35 -14.71
N ASN A 84 1.29 -17.72 -13.56
CA ASN A 84 1.96 -18.38 -12.44
C ASN A 84 1.82 -17.60 -11.12
N ALA A 85 1.47 -18.32 -10.06
CA ALA A 85 1.22 -17.83 -8.71
C ALA A 85 2.49 -17.54 -7.87
N CYS A 86 3.63 -17.14 -8.47
CA CYS A 86 4.93 -16.96 -7.78
C CYS A 86 5.54 -15.55 -7.84
N THR A 87 4.73 -14.54 -8.18
CA THR A 87 5.19 -13.17 -8.43
C THR A 87 5.86 -12.53 -7.20
N THR A 88 5.27 -12.66 -6.00
CA THR A 88 5.90 -12.17 -4.74
C THR A 88 7.19 -12.93 -4.39
N GLY A 89 7.30 -14.21 -4.78
CA GLY A 89 8.52 -15.00 -4.57
C GLY A 89 9.68 -14.52 -5.45
N ASN A 90 9.39 -14.20 -6.71
CA ASN A 90 10.36 -13.62 -7.65
C ASN A 90 10.82 -12.23 -7.19
N LEU A 91 9.88 -11.40 -6.72
CA LEU A 91 10.17 -10.12 -6.09
C LEU A 91 11.13 -10.29 -4.89
N ALA A 92 10.86 -11.26 -4.01
CA ALA A 92 11.73 -11.52 -2.85
C ALA A 92 13.13 -11.97 -3.27
N ALA A 93 13.25 -12.80 -4.31
CA ALA A 93 14.55 -13.19 -4.85
C ALA A 93 15.29 -11.99 -5.46
N ALA A 94 14.57 -11.13 -6.18
CA ALA A 94 15.12 -9.93 -6.78
C ALA A 94 15.66 -8.95 -5.73
N LEU A 95 14.86 -8.67 -4.72
CA LEU A 95 15.25 -7.86 -3.57
C LEU A 95 16.45 -8.47 -2.84
N ALA A 96 16.46 -9.79 -2.63
CA ALA A 96 17.59 -10.47 -1.99
C ALA A 96 18.88 -10.33 -2.79
N SER A 97 18.84 -10.52 -4.12
CA SER A 97 20.01 -10.35 -5.00
C SER A 97 20.54 -8.92 -4.95
N PHE A 98 19.64 -7.92 -5.01
CA PHE A 98 20.03 -6.52 -4.92
C PHE A 98 20.65 -6.18 -3.56
N LEU A 99 20.07 -6.67 -2.46
CA LEU A 99 20.59 -6.45 -1.11
C LEU A 99 21.83 -7.29 -0.78
N ALA A 100 22.13 -8.34 -1.56
CA ALA A 100 23.35 -9.13 -1.44
C ALA A 100 24.53 -8.54 -2.21
N ALA A 101 24.29 -7.66 -3.18
CA ALA A 101 25.35 -6.92 -3.87
C ALA A 101 26.21 -6.16 -2.85
N PRO A 102 27.53 -5.98 -3.08
CA PRO A 102 28.41 -5.28 -2.15
C PRO A 102 27.77 -3.97 -1.69
N PRO A 103 27.79 -3.65 -0.38
CA PRO A 103 27.19 -2.42 0.10
C PRO A 103 27.79 -1.25 -0.67
N SER A 104 26.93 -0.47 -1.30
CA SER A 104 27.28 0.85 -1.81
C SER A 104 27.88 1.66 -0.66
N LYS A 105 28.86 2.52 -0.95
CA LYS A 105 29.38 3.48 0.05
C LYS A 105 28.27 4.40 0.60
N ARG A 106 27.13 4.45 -0.08
CA ARG A 106 25.94 5.24 0.24
C ARG A 106 24.80 4.32 0.64
N ALA A 107 24.07 4.65 1.69
CA ALA A 107 22.82 3.97 2.02
C ALA A 107 21.74 4.29 0.97
N ILE A 108 20.78 3.39 0.81
CA ILE A 108 19.61 3.54 -0.06
C ILE A 108 18.73 4.66 0.50
N ASP A 109 18.49 5.66 -0.33
CA ASP A 109 17.71 6.87 -0.03
C ASP A 109 16.23 6.67 -0.37
N LYS A 110 15.93 5.80 -1.35
CA LYS A 110 14.56 5.46 -1.73
C LYS A 110 14.47 4.00 -2.20
N LEU A 111 13.56 3.25 -1.59
CA LEU A 111 13.22 1.87 -1.97
C LEU A 111 11.70 1.77 -2.12
N HIS A 112 11.23 1.74 -3.37
CA HIS A 112 9.83 1.51 -3.68
C HIS A 112 9.59 0.02 -3.91
N LEU A 113 8.60 -0.54 -3.23
CA LEU A 113 8.21 -1.94 -3.33
C LEU A 113 6.71 -2.03 -3.53
N LYS A 114 6.27 -2.80 -4.51
CA LYS A 114 4.87 -3.17 -4.67
C LYS A 114 4.73 -4.68 -4.59
N LEU A 115 3.89 -5.17 -3.68
CA LEU A 115 3.72 -6.59 -3.42
C LEU A 115 2.25 -7.00 -3.32
N VAL A 116 1.97 -8.26 -3.65
CA VAL A 116 0.66 -8.87 -3.43
C VAL A 116 0.62 -9.62 -2.10
N LEU A 117 -0.38 -9.33 -1.28
CA LEU A 117 -0.74 -10.13 -0.10
C LEU A 117 -1.40 -11.43 -0.54
N THR A 118 -0.59 -12.48 -0.61
CA THR A 118 -1.05 -13.83 -0.91
C THR A 118 -1.49 -14.57 0.35
N THR A 119 -2.14 -15.72 0.18
CA THR A 119 -2.37 -16.69 1.26
C THR A 119 -1.08 -17.31 1.80
N ASP A 120 -0.04 -17.37 0.96
CA ASP A 120 1.31 -17.83 1.32
C ASP A 120 2.06 -16.71 2.08
N ASP A 121 1.95 -16.75 3.41
CA ASP A 121 2.58 -15.80 4.32
C ASP A 121 4.13 -15.83 4.22
N ASP A 122 4.75 -16.97 3.84
CA ASP A 122 6.21 -17.13 3.86
C ASP A 122 6.92 -16.21 2.86
N ARG A 123 6.32 -16.02 1.67
CA ARG A 123 6.90 -15.17 0.62
C ARG A 123 6.86 -13.69 0.99
N VAL A 124 5.74 -13.25 1.56
CA VAL A 124 5.58 -11.86 1.99
C VAL A 124 6.46 -11.58 3.21
N HIS A 125 6.54 -12.52 4.15
CA HIS A 125 7.46 -12.43 5.29
C HIS A 125 8.92 -12.37 4.85
N ARG A 126 9.31 -13.09 3.78
CA ARG A 126 10.67 -13.00 3.24
C ARG A 126 11.01 -11.59 2.75
N VAL A 127 10.10 -10.92 2.03
CA VAL A 127 10.28 -9.52 1.63
C VAL A 127 10.45 -8.63 2.87
N GLY A 128 9.55 -8.76 3.86
CA GLY A 128 9.62 -7.99 5.09
C GLY A 128 10.91 -8.22 5.90
N ALA A 129 11.40 -9.47 5.97
CA ALA A 129 12.64 -9.81 6.63
C ALA A 129 13.86 -9.18 5.93
N LEU A 130 13.89 -9.19 4.59
CA LEU A 130 14.95 -8.58 3.79
C LEU A 130 15.01 -7.06 4.02
N VAL A 131 13.87 -6.37 3.97
CA VAL A 131 13.80 -4.92 4.24
C VAL A 131 14.22 -4.62 5.67
N GLY A 132 13.71 -5.38 6.65
CA GLY A 132 14.06 -5.19 8.06
C GLY A 132 15.56 -5.36 8.32
N HIS A 133 16.17 -6.41 7.77
CA HIS A 133 17.61 -6.62 7.87
C HIS A 133 18.42 -5.51 7.17
N ALA A 134 17.99 -5.06 6.00
CA ALA A 134 18.64 -3.95 5.29
C ALA A 134 18.57 -2.63 6.06
N PHE A 135 17.46 -2.38 6.75
CA PHE A 135 17.33 -1.23 7.64
C PHE A 135 18.22 -1.36 8.87
N ASP A 136 18.20 -2.51 9.56
CA ASP A 136 18.97 -2.74 10.79
C ASP A 136 20.50 -2.72 10.54
N THR A 137 20.95 -3.06 9.33
CA THR A 137 22.35 -2.97 8.90
C THR A 137 22.75 -1.60 8.35
N GLY A 138 21.83 -0.63 8.33
CA GLY A 138 22.09 0.73 7.84
C GLY A 138 22.19 0.85 6.31
N ARG A 139 21.84 -0.21 5.56
CA ARG A 139 21.81 -0.20 4.10
C ARG A 139 20.64 0.59 3.55
N VAL A 140 19.53 0.65 4.28
CA VAL A 140 18.34 1.46 3.95
C VAL A 140 18.17 2.54 5.01
N LYS A 141 17.99 3.81 4.61
CA LYS A 141 17.76 4.91 5.55
C LYS A 141 16.36 4.84 6.18
N ALA A 142 16.20 5.47 7.35
CA ALA A 142 14.88 5.66 7.94
C ALA A 142 14.03 6.57 7.04
N GLY A 143 12.81 6.13 6.72
CA GLY A 143 11.94 6.86 5.80
C GLY A 143 12.29 6.70 4.32
N ALA A 144 13.17 5.76 3.96
CA ALA A 144 13.48 5.50 2.55
C ALA A 144 12.49 4.55 1.88
N VAL A 145 11.71 3.78 2.65
CA VAL A 145 10.84 2.74 2.07
C VAL A 145 9.48 3.31 1.71
N GLU A 146 9.05 3.04 0.48
CA GLU A 146 7.68 3.20 0.01
C GLU A 146 7.12 1.81 -0.29
N LEU A 147 5.99 1.46 0.31
CA LEU A 147 5.39 0.14 0.17
C LEU A 147 3.96 0.25 -0.33
N GLU A 148 3.67 -0.42 -1.44
CA GLU A 148 2.33 -0.65 -1.94
C GLU A 148 1.94 -2.11 -1.75
N ILE A 149 0.79 -2.32 -1.12
CA ILE A 149 0.27 -3.63 -0.80
C ILE A 149 -1.07 -3.83 -1.48
N LEU A 150 -1.08 -4.75 -2.44
CA LEU A 150 -2.27 -5.20 -3.13
C LEU A 150 -2.77 -6.48 -2.46
N ALA A 151 -3.99 -6.50 -1.94
CA ALA A 151 -4.58 -7.76 -1.49
C ALA A 151 -5.49 -8.35 -2.57
N GLU A 152 -5.59 -9.70 -2.59
CA GLU A 152 -6.47 -10.44 -3.49
C GLU A 152 -7.85 -9.78 -3.56
N SER A 153 -8.24 -9.43 -4.79
CA SER A 153 -9.45 -8.69 -5.09
C SER A 153 -10.64 -9.63 -5.13
N ALA A 154 -11.64 -9.40 -4.27
CA ALA A 154 -13.02 -9.68 -4.63
C ALA A 154 -13.61 -8.35 -5.11
N CYS A 155 -13.75 -8.22 -6.42
CA CYS A 155 -14.55 -7.24 -7.16
C CYS A 155 -14.32 -5.74 -6.89
N ALA A 156 -14.33 -4.93 -7.95
CA ALA A 156 -14.35 -3.46 -7.88
C ALA A 156 -15.66 -2.88 -7.27
N PHE A 157 -16.60 -3.74 -6.90
CA PHE A 157 -17.92 -3.41 -6.38
C PHE A 157 -18.07 -4.05 -5.00
N VAL A 158 -18.36 -3.24 -3.98
CA VAL A 158 -18.70 -3.71 -2.64
C VAL A 158 -20.21 -3.89 -2.60
N ASP A 159 -20.68 -5.13 -2.61
CA ASP A 159 -22.03 -5.41 -2.12
C ASP A 159 -21.91 -5.73 -0.63
N ASP A 160 -22.45 -4.88 0.24
CA ASP A 160 -22.37 -5.10 1.69
C ASP A 160 -23.06 -6.40 2.14
N ASP A 161 -23.97 -6.90 1.30
CA ASP A 161 -24.69 -8.14 1.49
C ASP A 161 -23.88 -9.36 1.00
N ASP A 162 -22.74 -9.16 0.33
CA ASP A 162 -21.81 -10.22 -0.07
C ASP A 162 -20.90 -10.60 1.11
N GLU A 163 -21.37 -11.57 1.88
CA GLU A 163 -20.64 -12.17 3.00
C GLU A 163 -19.35 -12.90 2.58
N GLU A 164 -19.19 -13.29 1.31
CA GLU A 164 -17.94 -13.88 0.80
C GLU A 164 -16.88 -12.81 0.58
N GLN A 165 -17.24 -11.72 -0.11
CA GLN A 165 -16.36 -10.58 -0.31
C GLN A 165 -15.93 -9.99 1.04
N LYS A 166 -16.87 -9.76 1.96
CA LYS A 166 -16.58 -9.31 3.33
C LYS A 166 -15.60 -10.24 4.06
N ARG A 167 -15.80 -11.57 3.96
CA ARG A 167 -14.88 -12.55 4.56
C ARG A 167 -13.49 -12.47 3.95
N LEU A 168 -13.38 -12.27 2.63
CA LEU A 168 -12.11 -12.11 1.94
C LEU A 168 -11.40 -10.83 2.40
N MET A 169 -12.08 -9.68 2.38
CA MET A 169 -11.50 -8.38 2.78
C MET A 169 -11.03 -8.38 4.25
N LEU A 170 -11.81 -8.99 5.15
CA LEU A 170 -11.41 -9.18 6.55
C LEU A 170 -10.24 -10.16 6.67
N GLY A 171 -10.21 -11.19 5.82
CA GLY A 171 -9.07 -12.09 5.67
C GLY A 171 -7.79 -11.34 5.28
N ASN A 172 -7.90 -10.42 4.32
CA ASN A 172 -6.80 -9.57 3.87
C ASN A 172 -6.29 -8.65 5.00
N GLY A 173 -7.18 -8.00 5.74
CA GLY A 173 -6.80 -7.18 6.90
C GLY A 173 -6.07 -7.97 7.99
N ARG A 174 -6.49 -9.22 8.24
CA ARG A 174 -5.77 -10.14 9.15
C ARG A 174 -4.39 -10.51 8.62
N ARG A 175 -4.24 -10.83 7.33
CA ARG A 175 -2.94 -11.12 6.70
C ARG A 175 -1.99 -9.92 6.80
N PHE A 176 -2.46 -8.72 6.48
CA PHE A 176 -1.70 -7.48 6.65
C PHE A 176 -1.25 -7.28 8.11
N THR A 177 -2.15 -7.50 9.07
CA THR A 177 -1.83 -7.38 10.50
C THR A 177 -0.76 -8.39 10.92
N ARG A 178 -0.80 -9.64 10.41
CA ARG A 178 0.24 -10.64 10.65
C ARG A 178 1.59 -10.22 10.06
N LEU A 179 1.61 -9.79 8.80
CA LEU A 179 2.82 -9.29 8.14
C LEU A 179 3.50 -8.19 8.95
N ARG A 180 2.73 -7.19 9.41
CA ARG A 180 3.26 -6.08 10.21
C ARG A 180 3.87 -6.55 11.53
N ARG A 181 3.25 -7.53 12.18
CA ARG A 181 3.74 -8.11 13.44
C ARG A 181 4.98 -9.00 13.23
N ALA A 182 5.02 -9.75 12.13
CA ALA A 182 6.13 -10.64 11.79
C ALA A 182 7.39 -9.88 11.32
N CYS A 183 7.21 -8.75 10.65
CA CYS A 183 8.29 -7.98 10.04
C CYS A 183 8.36 -6.52 10.52
N PRO A 184 8.43 -6.24 11.84
CA PRO A 184 8.36 -4.87 12.36
C PRO A 184 9.50 -3.98 11.84
N GLY A 185 10.67 -4.57 11.56
CA GLY A 185 11.82 -3.84 11.01
C GLY A 185 11.54 -3.18 9.66
N ALA A 186 10.76 -3.83 8.78
CA ALA A 186 10.38 -3.26 7.50
C ALA A 186 9.53 -1.98 7.68
N PHE A 187 8.53 -2.05 8.56
CA PHE A 187 7.59 -0.96 8.82
C PHE A 187 8.22 0.22 9.57
N ARG A 188 9.29 0.01 10.35
CA ARG A 188 10.05 1.09 11.00
C ARG A 188 10.67 2.09 10.00
N SER A 189 11.04 1.61 8.83
CA SER A 189 11.72 2.39 7.80
C SER A 189 10.77 3.06 6.79
N LEU A 190 9.47 2.85 6.95
CA LEU A 190 8.45 3.19 5.97
C LEU A 190 8.07 4.66 6.02
N ALA A 191 8.23 5.39 4.90
CA ALA A 191 7.73 6.76 4.72
C ALA A 191 6.38 6.82 4.02
N ARG A 192 6.10 5.87 3.12
CA ARG A 192 4.82 5.80 2.39
C ARG A 192 4.24 4.40 2.44
N LEU A 193 2.97 4.30 2.83
CA LEU A 193 2.20 3.07 2.78
C LEU A 193 0.96 3.28 1.92
N THR A 194 0.77 2.42 0.93
CA THR A 194 -0.44 2.33 0.13
C THR A 194 -1.03 0.93 0.34
N VAL A 195 -2.27 0.84 0.80
CA VAL A 195 -2.95 -0.45 1.04
C VAL A 195 -4.25 -0.54 0.27
N HIS A 196 -4.49 -1.68 -0.35
CA HIS A 196 -5.68 -1.95 -1.16
C HIS A 196 -6.48 -3.11 -0.56
N ASN A 197 -7.81 -3.03 -0.59
CA ASN A 197 -8.71 -4.15 -0.31
C ASN A 197 -8.54 -4.76 1.10
N LEU A 198 -8.33 -3.93 2.12
CA LEU A 198 -8.16 -4.35 3.51
C LEU A 198 -9.33 -3.91 4.38
N TRP A 199 -10.05 -4.86 4.98
CA TRP A 199 -11.04 -4.55 6.00
C TRP A 199 -10.58 -4.98 7.39
N PHE A 200 -10.90 -4.17 8.38
CA PHE A 200 -10.57 -4.42 9.77
C PHE A 200 -11.83 -4.77 10.57
N ASP A 201 -11.74 -5.88 11.29
CA ASP A 201 -12.74 -6.30 12.26
C ASP A 201 -12.45 -5.60 13.59
N GLY A 202 -13.40 -4.84 14.12
CA GLY A 202 -13.24 -4.24 15.44
C GLY A 202 -14.02 -2.96 15.63
N GLY A 203 -14.79 -2.91 16.72
CA GLY A 203 -15.56 -1.72 17.10
C GLY A 203 -14.69 -0.51 17.52
N ASP A 204 -13.38 -0.70 17.74
CA ASP A 204 -12.43 0.38 18.05
C ASP A 204 -11.51 0.65 16.86
N THR A 205 -11.99 1.50 15.95
CA THR A 205 -11.25 1.94 14.77
C THR A 205 -10.03 2.78 15.14
N ALA A 206 -10.10 3.53 16.25
CA ALA A 206 -8.98 4.33 16.76
C ALA A 206 -7.81 3.41 17.08
N ALA A 207 -8.02 2.38 17.91
CA ALA A 207 -6.97 1.43 18.28
C ALA A 207 -6.31 0.78 17.04
N THR A 208 -7.09 0.47 16.02
CA THR A 208 -6.59 -0.17 14.78
C THR A 208 -5.60 0.73 14.05
N ILE A 209 -5.99 1.97 13.77
CA ILE A 209 -5.12 2.92 13.06
C ILE A 209 -3.96 3.37 13.95
N THR A 210 -4.20 3.63 15.24
CA THR A 210 -3.16 3.96 16.22
C THR A 210 -2.09 2.87 16.28
N HIS A 211 -2.47 1.59 16.31
CA HIS A 211 -1.52 0.48 16.27
C HIS A 211 -0.71 0.40 14.96
N LEU A 212 -1.31 0.76 13.82
CA LEU A 212 -0.61 0.87 12.55
C LEU A 212 0.45 1.97 12.62
N LEU A 213 0.06 3.17 13.07
CA LEU A 213 0.94 4.34 13.13
C LEU A 213 2.07 4.17 14.15
N HIS A 214 1.82 3.56 15.31
CA HIS A 214 2.88 3.19 16.26
C HIS A 214 3.92 2.23 15.67
N GLY A 215 3.51 1.35 14.75
CA GLY A 215 4.42 0.44 14.07
C GLY A 215 5.28 1.10 12.99
N CYS A 216 4.94 2.32 12.57
CA CYS A 216 5.53 3.02 11.43
C CYS A 216 5.96 4.45 11.82
N PRO A 217 6.97 4.62 12.70
CA PRO A 217 7.37 5.94 13.22
C PRO A 217 7.91 6.91 12.16
N ALA A 218 8.35 6.41 11.00
CA ALA A 218 8.83 7.22 9.88
C ALA A 218 7.72 7.55 8.86
N LEU A 219 6.48 7.08 9.07
CA LEU A 219 5.41 7.18 8.07
C LEU A 219 4.93 8.62 7.91
N GLU A 220 4.98 9.12 6.68
CA GLU A 220 4.58 10.48 6.29
C GLU A 220 3.34 10.45 5.38
N TYR A 221 3.12 9.37 4.64
CA TYR A 221 2.01 9.25 3.70
C TYR A 221 1.30 7.90 3.86
N LEU A 222 -0.01 7.93 4.10
CA LEU A 222 -0.88 6.75 4.12
C LEU A 222 -1.96 6.91 3.04
N ASP A 223 -1.98 5.99 2.07
CA ASP A 223 -3.06 5.80 1.12
C ASP A 223 -3.84 4.53 1.44
N MET A 224 -5.15 4.62 1.45
CA MET A 224 -6.05 3.49 1.65
C MET A 224 -7.05 3.45 0.50
N PHE A 225 -7.03 2.37 -0.29
CA PHE A 225 -7.89 2.19 -1.44
C PHE A 225 -8.82 0.99 -1.21
N TYR A 226 -10.14 1.14 -1.35
CA TYR A 226 -11.14 0.09 -1.06
C TYR A 226 -10.99 -0.56 0.33
N CYS A 227 -10.48 0.17 1.31
CA CYS A 227 -10.33 -0.30 2.69
C CYS A 227 -11.57 0.00 3.54
N GLY A 228 -11.79 -0.70 4.64
CA GLY A 228 -13.03 -0.60 5.41
C GLY A 228 -12.96 -1.06 6.85
N PHE A 229 -14.04 -0.81 7.58
CA PHE A 229 -14.22 -1.28 8.96
C PHE A 229 -15.55 -1.99 9.10
N VAL A 230 -15.55 -3.10 9.84
CA VAL A 230 -16.76 -3.86 10.16
C VAL A 230 -16.94 -3.87 11.68
N PRO A 231 -18.10 -3.43 12.21
CA PRO A 231 -19.23 -2.83 11.47
C PRO A 231 -18.86 -1.46 10.87
N PHE A 232 -19.64 -1.01 9.89
CA PHE A 232 -19.46 0.30 9.25
C PHE A 232 -19.38 1.42 10.30
N SER A 233 -18.22 2.07 10.37
CA SER A 233 -17.85 2.97 11.47
C SER A 233 -17.13 4.21 10.97
N VAL A 234 -17.00 5.21 11.85
CA VAL A 234 -16.11 6.36 11.62
C VAL A 234 -14.66 5.90 11.81
N MET A 235 -13.78 6.29 10.89
CA MET A 235 -12.35 6.04 11.00
C MET A 235 -11.74 7.07 11.95
N THR A 236 -11.45 6.67 13.19
CA THR A 236 -10.84 7.56 14.16
C THR A 236 -9.31 7.53 14.02
N ILE A 237 -8.69 8.71 13.93
CA ILE A 237 -7.24 8.91 13.84
C ILE A 237 -6.75 9.45 15.17
N ASP A 238 -6.16 8.59 15.98
CA ASP A 238 -5.48 8.93 17.23
C ASP A 238 -4.00 8.55 17.12
N ALA A 239 -3.27 9.32 16.32
CA ALA A 239 -1.85 9.11 16.07
C ALA A 239 -1.01 9.45 17.31
N PRO A 240 0.08 8.71 17.55
CA PRO A 240 0.97 9.05 18.65
C PRO A 240 1.68 10.40 18.44
N PRO A 241 2.14 11.07 19.52
CA PRO A 241 2.79 12.38 19.44
C PRO A 241 4.01 12.43 18.50
N GLU A 242 4.75 11.34 18.41
CA GLU A 242 5.92 11.19 17.54
C GLU A 242 5.58 10.93 16.07
N SER A 243 4.29 10.73 15.74
CA SER A 243 3.84 10.44 14.38
C SER A 243 4.28 11.52 13.39
N ARG A 244 4.75 11.08 12.22
CA ARG A 244 5.16 11.93 11.10
C ARG A 244 4.10 12.03 10.01
N LEU A 245 2.94 11.42 10.21
CA LEU A 245 1.89 11.34 9.20
C LEU A 245 1.49 12.75 8.76
N ALA A 246 1.84 13.07 7.51
CA ALA A 246 1.62 14.38 6.91
C ALA A 246 0.46 14.34 5.91
N THR A 247 0.26 13.21 5.23
CA THR A 247 -0.83 13.02 4.28
C THR A 247 -1.59 11.73 4.56
N LEU A 248 -2.92 11.86 4.66
CA LEU A 248 -3.85 10.75 4.69
C LEU A 248 -4.77 10.82 3.48
N VAL A 249 -4.77 9.76 2.68
CA VAL A 249 -5.69 9.57 1.55
C VAL A 249 -6.50 8.31 1.79
N PHE A 250 -7.79 8.42 1.55
CA PHE A 250 -8.71 7.30 1.60
C PHE A 250 -9.68 7.41 0.43
N ASP A 251 -9.61 6.40 -0.43
CA ASP A 251 -10.26 6.37 -1.72
C ASP A 251 -11.12 5.12 -1.79
N GLN A 252 -12.40 5.30 -2.11
CA GLN A 252 -13.38 4.23 -2.18
C GLN A 252 -13.51 3.40 -0.89
N CYS A 253 -13.22 4.02 0.26
CA CYS A 253 -13.24 3.32 1.55
C CYS A 253 -14.66 3.15 2.13
N HIS A 254 -14.90 1.96 2.69
CA HIS A 254 -16.08 1.60 3.48
C HIS A 254 -15.96 2.14 4.91
N ALA A 255 -16.12 3.46 5.05
CA ALA A 255 -16.13 4.16 6.33
C ALA A 255 -17.12 5.32 6.32
N ALA A 256 -17.74 5.58 7.47
CA ALA A 256 -18.72 6.65 7.63
C ALA A 256 -18.13 8.06 7.55
N GLY A 257 -16.80 8.18 7.65
CA GLY A 257 -16.09 9.45 7.71
C GLY A 257 -14.80 9.30 8.49
N ILE A 258 -14.18 10.42 8.83
CA ILE A 258 -12.98 10.47 9.65
C ILE A 258 -13.24 11.32 10.90
N GLU A 259 -12.71 10.88 12.03
CA GLU A 259 -12.62 11.66 13.26
C GLU A 259 -11.14 11.86 13.61
N LEU A 260 -10.70 13.11 13.75
CA LEU A 260 -9.32 13.45 14.12
C LEU A 260 -9.25 13.68 15.62
N VAL A 261 -8.62 12.75 16.35
CA VAL A 261 -8.34 12.86 17.80
C VAL A 261 -6.95 13.43 18.01
N ASN A 262 -5.94 12.82 17.37
CA ASN A 262 -4.56 13.29 17.42
C ASN A 262 -3.85 12.98 16.11
N ALA A 263 -3.14 13.96 15.54
CA ALA A 263 -2.40 13.80 14.30
C ALA A 263 -1.43 14.99 14.12
N PRO A 264 -0.40 15.14 14.97
CA PRO A 264 0.26 16.42 15.21
C PRO A 264 0.91 17.04 13.96
N LYS A 265 1.30 16.23 12.97
CA LYS A 265 1.95 16.68 11.74
C LYS A 265 1.08 16.57 10.49
N LEU A 266 -0.20 16.24 10.65
CA LEU A 266 -1.10 16.01 9.52
C LEU A 266 -1.38 17.34 8.79
N LEU A 267 -0.92 17.43 7.56
CA LEU A 267 -1.05 18.60 6.69
C LEU A 267 -2.24 18.47 5.75
N ARG A 268 -2.49 17.26 5.26
CA ARG A 268 -3.46 16.99 4.20
C ARG A 268 -4.31 15.78 4.50
N VAL A 269 -5.61 15.94 4.32
CA VAL A 269 -6.58 14.84 4.26
C VAL A 269 -7.32 14.87 2.92
N ALA A 270 -7.35 13.74 2.22
CA ALA A 270 -8.09 13.62 0.97
C ALA A 270 -9.02 12.40 0.95
N ARG A 271 -10.31 12.65 0.74
CA ARG A 271 -11.32 11.64 0.44
C ARG A 271 -11.59 11.60 -1.06
N ARG A 272 -11.60 10.41 -1.65
CA ARG A 272 -12.08 10.18 -3.01
C ARG A 272 -13.15 9.09 -2.99
N ARG A 273 -14.17 9.24 -3.82
CA ARG A 273 -15.17 8.21 -4.13
C ARG A 273 -15.19 8.05 -5.65
N ALA A 274 -15.66 6.95 -6.20
CA ALA A 274 -15.95 6.88 -7.63
C ALA A 274 -17.27 7.60 -7.90
N GLY A 275 -17.27 8.43 -8.96
CA GLY A 275 -18.51 8.95 -9.56
C GLY A 275 -19.31 7.88 -10.30
N GLY A 276 -18.70 6.82 -10.83
CA GLY A 276 -19.40 5.86 -11.72
C GLY A 276 -20.50 4.99 -11.07
N LEU A 277 -20.68 5.04 -9.75
CA LEU A 277 -21.73 4.32 -9.01
C LEU A 277 -22.82 5.23 -8.46
N THR A 278 -22.73 6.53 -8.73
CA THR A 278 -23.73 7.48 -8.26
C THR A 278 -24.77 7.86 -9.32
N ASP A 279 -24.51 7.57 -10.61
CA ASP A 279 -25.40 7.95 -11.72
C ASP A 279 -26.80 7.33 -11.63
N ASN A 280 -26.96 6.07 -11.22
CA ASN A 280 -28.29 5.45 -11.07
C ASN A 280 -28.80 5.38 -9.62
N HIS A 281 -27.94 5.71 -8.69
CA HIS A 281 -28.10 5.33 -7.30
C HIS A 281 -28.37 6.53 -6.41
N VAL A 282 -27.77 7.70 -6.68
CA VAL A 282 -28.18 8.98 -6.08
C VAL A 282 -29.63 9.32 -6.44
N CYS A 283 -30.09 8.85 -7.61
CA CYS A 283 -31.45 9.01 -8.11
C CYS A 283 -32.45 8.01 -7.49
N SER A 284 -31.97 6.99 -6.77
CA SER A 284 -32.81 6.01 -6.08
C SER A 284 -33.11 6.45 -4.63
N ALA A 285 -34.38 6.45 -4.24
CA ALA A 285 -34.81 6.75 -2.88
C ALA A 285 -34.28 5.76 -1.82
N GLU A 286 -33.77 4.61 -2.25
CA GLU A 286 -33.23 3.55 -1.39
C GLU A 286 -31.78 3.84 -0.96
N TRP A 287 -31.00 4.55 -1.76
CA TRP A 287 -29.63 4.93 -1.39
C TRP A 287 -29.55 5.86 -0.19
N ARG A 288 -30.53 6.76 -0.04
CA ARG A 288 -30.65 7.61 1.17
C ARG A 288 -30.88 6.79 2.45
N LYS A 289 -31.29 5.53 2.33
CA LYS A 289 -31.60 4.62 3.44
C LYS A 289 -30.52 3.57 3.69
N ARG A 290 -29.64 3.31 2.71
CA ARG A 290 -28.69 2.18 2.75
C ARG A 290 -27.49 2.41 3.67
N TRP A 291 -27.12 3.68 3.89
CA TRP A 291 -26.04 4.04 4.80
C TRP A 291 -26.59 4.74 6.04
N PRO A 292 -26.77 4.02 7.18
CA PRO A 292 -27.00 4.69 8.44
C PRO A 292 -25.81 5.65 8.65
N SER A 293 -26.10 6.94 8.72
CA SER A 293 -25.09 7.91 9.12
C SER A 293 -24.92 7.74 10.62
N PRO A 294 -23.81 7.16 11.13
CA PRO A 294 -23.58 7.18 12.56
C PRO A 294 -23.61 8.63 13.03
N PRO A 295 -24.14 8.91 14.23
CA PRO A 295 -24.20 10.27 14.75
C PRO A 295 -22.80 10.87 14.68
N ALA A 296 -22.68 12.03 14.04
CA ALA A 296 -21.43 12.75 13.97
C ALA A 296 -20.90 12.94 15.40
N ARG A 297 -19.75 12.32 15.71
CA ARG A 297 -19.06 12.62 16.96
C ARG A 297 -18.56 14.05 16.86
N GLN A 298 -18.97 14.88 17.82
CA GLN A 298 -18.42 16.22 17.94
C GLN A 298 -16.93 16.09 18.27
N PRO A 299 -16.06 16.90 17.66
CA PRO A 299 -14.67 16.93 18.06
C PRO A 299 -14.56 17.18 19.56
N SER A 300 -13.59 16.54 20.21
CA SER A 300 -13.31 16.73 21.63
C SER A 300 -13.31 18.23 21.97
N PRO A 301 -14.10 18.69 22.96
CA PRO A 301 -14.24 20.11 23.26
C PRO A 301 -12.87 20.77 23.46
N GLY A 302 -12.57 21.79 22.65
CA GLY A 302 -11.31 22.53 22.72
C GLY A 302 -10.14 21.98 21.90
N PHE A 303 -10.29 20.83 21.22
CA PHE A 303 -9.27 20.35 20.29
C PHE A 303 -9.10 21.32 19.11
N LYS A 304 -7.85 21.70 18.84
CA LYS A 304 -7.46 22.55 17.72
C LYS A 304 -6.27 21.94 17.01
N HIS A 305 -6.38 21.85 15.69
CA HIS A 305 -5.35 21.32 14.82
C HIS A 305 -4.63 22.46 14.12
N HIS A 306 -3.35 22.65 14.42
CA HIS A 306 -2.56 23.79 13.93
C HIS A 306 -1.87 23.55 12.58
N HIS A 307 -1.72 22.29 12.16
CA HIS A 307 -0.99 21.94 10.94
C HIS A 307 -1.87 21.53 9.75
N LEU A 308 -3.17 21.30 9.96
CA LEU A 308 -4.04 20.80 8.90
C LEU A 308 -4.37 21.97 7.97
N ALA A 309 -3.78 21.92 6.77
CA ALA A 309 -3.84 22.99 5.78
C ALA A 309 -4.76 22.65 4.60
N GLU A 310 -4.90 21.36 4.27
CA GLU A 310 -5.69 20.93 3.12
C GLU A 310 -6.71 19.85 3.47
N LEU A 311 -7.98 20.12 3.13
CA LEU A 311 -9.04 19.12 3.04
C LEU A 311 -9.57 19.03 1.61
N ARG A 312 -9.51 17.83 1.02
CA ARG A 312 -10.04 17.56 -0.32
C ARG A 312 -11.06 16.42 -0.27
N ILE A 313 -12.27 16.65 -0.77
CA ILE A 313 -13.28 15.61 -1.02
C ILE A 313 -13.59 15.69 -2.51
N ARG A 314 -13.31 14.62 -3.27
CA ARG A 314 -13.43 14.61 -4.74
C ARG A 314 -14.48 13.60 -5.24
N HIS A 315 -14.95 13.85 -6.47
CA HIS A 315 -15.86 13.02 -7.28
C HIS A 315 -17.31 12.92 -6.76
N ALA A 316 -17.55 12.45 -5.54
CA ALA A 316 -18.91 12.33 -5.02
C ALA A 316 -19.00 12.79 -3.56
N PHE A 317 -19.31 14.08 -3.37
CA PHE A 317 -19.62 14.65 -2.05
C PHE A 317 -21.03 14.22 -1.61
N GLY A 318 -21.09 13.26 -0.69
CA GLY A 318 -22.36 12.80 -0.10
C GLY A 318 -22.69 13.62 1.14
N VAL A 319 -23.67 14.53 1.06
CA VAL A 319 -24.03 15.48 2.15
C VAL A 319 -24.17 14.80 3.52
N ALA A 320 -24.85 13.66 3.62
CA ALA A 320 -25.08 12.98 4.90
C ALA A 320 -23.78 12.46 5.57
N VAL A 321 -22.78 12.11 4.76
CA VAL A 321 -21.57 11.39 5.18
C VAL A 321 -20.35 12.32 5.21
N ASP A 322 -20.22 13.22 4.24
CA ASP A 322 -19.07 14.09 4.07
C ASP A 322 -19.23 15.46 4.74
N LEU A 323 -20.46 15.98 4.86
CA LEU A 323 -20.69 17.28 5.49
C LEU A 323 -20.31 17.29 6.98
N PRO A 324 -20.65 16.25 7.79
CA PRO A 324 -20.21 16.24 9.19
C PRO A 324 -18.68 16.22 9.32
N PHE A 325 -18.01 15.48 8.46
CA PHE A 325 -16.55 15.41 8.41
C PHE A 325 -15.93 16.76 8.01
N ALA A 326 -16.43 17.38 6.93
CA ALA A 326 -15.96 18.69 6.48
C ALA A 326 -16.19 19.77 7.55
N ARG A 327 -17.34 19.74 8.23
CA ARG A 327 -17.66 20.63 9.35
C ARG A 327 -16.64 20.44 10.48
N MET A 328 -16.41 19.20 10.91
CA MET A 328 -15.44 18.91 11.97
C MET A 328 -14.06 19.44 11.61
N ALA A 329 -13.57 19.19 10.40
CA ALA A 329 -12.28 19.69 9.94
C ALA A 329 -12.20 21.23 9.96
N MET A 330 -13.24 21.94 9.51
CA MET A 330 -13.31 23.41 9.57
C MET A 330 -13.36 23.95 11.01
N GLU A 331 -14.00 23.23 11.93
CA GLU A 331 -14.10 23.64 13.34
C GLU A 331 -12.78 23.44 14.11
N VAL A 332 -12.01 22.39 13.79
CA VAL A 332 -10.77 22.06 14.50
C VAL A 332 -9.53 22.68 13.85
N ALA A 333 -9.48 22.82 12.52
CA ALA A 333 -8.30 23.31 11.82
C ALA A 333 -8.15 24.83 11.92
N VAL A 334 -7.06 25.28 12.53
CA VAL A 334 -6.78 26.71 12.72
C VAL A 334 -6.21 27.35 11.44
N ASN A 335 -5.43 26.59 10.67
CA ASN A 335 -4.69 27.05 9.51
C ASN A 335 -5.16 26.37 8.23
N LEU A 336 -6.47 26.11 8.09
CA LEU A 336 -7.01 25.49 6.88
C LEU A 336 -6.90 26.48 5.71
N GLU A 337 -6.07 26.17 4.73
CA GLU A 337 -5.80 27.01 3.56
C GLU A 337 -6.64 26.59 2.35
N LEU A 338 -6.91 25.29 2.21
CA LEU A 338 -7.66 24.74 1.09
C LEU A 338 -8.77 23.81 1.57
N LEU A 339 -10.00 24.17 1.24
CA LEU A 339 -11.16 23.29 1.27
C LEU A 339 -11.66 23.07 -0.16
N ALA A 340 -11.45 21.87 -0.70
CA ALA A 340 -11.98 21.49 -2.00
C ALA A 340 -13.06 20.44 -1.84
N MET A 341 -14.29 20.77 -2.26
CA MET A 341 -15.43 19.84 -2.29
C MET A 341 -15.88 19.73 -3.75
N GLY A 342 -15.43 18.65 -4.40
CA GLY A 342 -15.82 18.32 -5.76
C GLY A 342 -17.12 17.51 -5.76
N VAL A 343 -18.13 18.05 -6.44
CA VAL A 343 -19.31 17.30 -6.86
C VAL A 343 -19.13 17.07 -8.36
N GLU A 344 -18.96 15.82 -8.78
CA GLU A 344 -19.15 15.48 -10.18
C GLU A 344 -20.67 15.50 -10.42
N SER A 345 -21.15 16.27 -11.39
CA SER A 345 -22.57 16.29 -11.74
C SER A 345 -22.91 14.92 -12.32
N LEU A 346 -23.57 14.11 -11.52
CA LEU A 346 -24.06 12.81 -11.92
C LEU A 346 -25.46 13.08 -12.47
N GLU A 347 -25.55 13.21 -13.79
CA GLU A 347 -26.82 13.43 -14.46
C GLU A 347 -27.71 12.22 -14.15
N CYS A 348 -28.85 12.45 -13.47
CA CYS A 348 -29.88 11.43 -13.39
C CYS A 348 -30.51 11.32 -14.78
N ASP A 349 -30.19 10.28 -15.54
CA ASP A 349 -30.95 9.95 -16.75
C ASP A 349 -32.42 9.70 -16.33
N GLY A 350 -33.32 10.53 -16.86
CA GLY A 350 -34.73 10.64 -16.44
C GLY A 350 -35.65 9.54 -16.95
#